data_AF-A0A353ES39-F1
#
_entry.id   AF-A0A353ES39-F1
#
_cell.length_a   1.000
_cell.length_b   1.000
_cell.length_c   1.000
_cell.angle_alpha   90.00
_cell.angle_beta   90.00
_cell.angle_gamma   90.00
#
_symmetry.space_group_name_H-M   'P 1'
#
loop_
_entity.id
_entity.type
_entity.pdbx_description
1 polymer ?
#
loop_
_entity_poly.entity_id
_entity_poly.type
_entity_poly.pdbx_seq_one_letter_code
_entity_poly.pdbx_strand_id
1 'polypeptide(L)'
;MTLKLNRTDLAFTNKGSKTKTYRIPIAHMEGNYFIDDDGLKKLKDNGQIIFQYANAQGEIVEEANPNGARANIAGICNPKGNILGMMPHP
;
A
#
# COMPACT_ATOMS: atom_id res chain seq x y z
N MET A 1 12.03 4.17 -1.89
CA MET A 1 10.75 4.85 -1.66
C MET A 1 10.20 4.47 -0.29
N THR A 2 9.24 5.20 0.30
CA THR A 2 8.75 4.96 1.67
C THR A 2 7.29 4.48 1.66
N LEU A 3 7.00 3.41 2.40
CA LEU A 3 5.67 2.83 2.57
C LEU A 3 5.16 2.95 4.01
N LYS A 4 3.85 3.15 4.15
CA LYS A 4 3.08 3.01 5.38
C LYS A 4 2.33 1.69 5.36
N LEU A 5 2.35 1.00 6.50
CA LEU A 5 1.58 -0.22 6.73
C LEU A 5 0.26 0.10 7.44
N ASN A 6 -0.86 -0.38 6.89
CA ASN A 6 -2.20 -0.10 7.42
C ASN A 6 -2.76 -1.21 8.32
N ARG A 7 -2.26 -2.44 8.17
CA ARG A 7 -2.73 -3.64 8.89
C ARG A 7 -1.56 -4.45 9.40
N THR A 8 -1.74 -5.05 10.58
CA THR A 8 -0.74 -5.86 11.28
C THR A 8 -1.32 -7.18 11.78
N ASP A 9 -2.52 -7.52 11.34
CA ASP A 9 -3.30 -8.69 11.74
C ASP A 9 -3.22 -9.83 10.71
N LEU A 10 -2.55 -9.60 9.57
CA LEU A 10 -2.37 -10.59 8.51
C LEU A 10 -1.03 -11.32 8.67
N ALA A 11 -0.96 -12.57 8.22
CA ALA A 11 0.22 -13.43 8.36
C ALA A 11 1.53 -12.79 7.85
N PHE A 12 1.45 -12.00 6.78
CA PHE A 12 2.58 -11.27 6.18
C PHE A 12 2.88 -9.91 6.83
N THR A 13 2.01 -9.42 7.72
CA THR A 13 2.15 -8.10 8.39
C THR A 13 2.28 -8.18 9.91
N ASN A 14 2.17 -9.37 10.50
CA ASN A 14 2.05 -9.56 11.96
C ASN A 14 3.29 -9.15 12.78
N LYS A 15 4.45 -9.04 12.14
CA LYS A 15 5.68 -8.48 12.73
C LYS A 15 5.91 -7.02 12.35
N GLY A 16 4.99 -6.43 11.60
CA GLY A 16 5.03 -5.04 11.16
C GLY A 16 4.54 -4.06 12.23
N SER A 17 4.64 -2.77 11.94
CA SER A 17 4.13 -1.69 12.77
C SER A 17 3.45 -0.65 11.90
N LYS A 18 2.26 -0.20 12.33
CA LYS A 18 1.53 0.90 11.69
C LYS A 18 2.14 2.27 11.96
N THR A 19 3.03 2.39 12.96
CA THR A 19 3.69 3.64 13.33
C THR A 19 5.05 3.82 12.66
N LYS A 20 5.60 2.75 12.08
CA LYS A 20 6.88 2.78 11.38
C LYS A 20 6.65 2.88 9.87
N THR A 21 7.63 3.48 9.21
CA THR A 21 7.71 3.55 7.76
C THR A 21 8.73 2.55 7.24
N TYR A 22 8.46 1.97 6.07
CA TYR A 22 9.30 0.97 5.43
C TYR A 22 9.94 1.55 4.17
N ARG A 23 11.27 1.58 4.11
CA ARG A 23 11.98 2.05 2.92
C ARG A 23 12.29 0.85 2.02
N ILE A 24 11.68 0.81 0.84
CA ILE A 24 11.87 -0.28 -0.13
C ILE A 24 12.55 0.28 -1.39
N PRO A 25 13.60 -0.39 -1.91
CA PRO A 25 14.19 -0.03 -3.20
C PRO A 25 13.18 -0.27 -4.33
N ILE A 26 13.09 0.65 -5.28
CA ILE A 26 12.23 0.51 -6.47
C ILE A 26 13.13 0.65 -7.69
N ALA A 27 13.13 -0.35 -8.56
CA ALA A 27 13.91 -0.37 -9.80
C ALA A 27 13.08 -0.03 -11.05
N HIS A 28 11.74 0.05 -10.95
CA HIS A 28 10.85 0.34 -12.09
C HIS A 28 9.69 1.26 -11.66
N MET A 29 9.42 2.31 -12.44
CA MET A 29 8.36 3.31 -12.19
C MET A 29 7.05 3.04 -12.97
N GLU A 30 6.92 1.89 -13.63
CA GLU A 30 5.84 1.66 -14.60
C GLU A 30 4.52 1.14 -14.00
N GLY A 31 4.52 0.72 -12.73
CA GLY A 31 3.31 0.16 -12.11
C GLY A 31 2.38 1.23 -11.57
N ASN A 32 1.35 1.64 -12.30
CA ASN A 32 0.29 2.53 -11.80
C ASN A 32 -0.93 1.71 -11.37
N TYR A 33 -1.20 1.63 -10.06
CA TYR A 33 -2.40 0.96 -9.58
C TYR A 33 -3.65 1.79 -9.91
N PHE A 34 -4.52 1.25 -10.77
CA PHE A 34 -5.78 1.87 -11.16
C PHE A 34 -6.98 1.04 -10.70
N ILE A 35 -8.02 1.72 -10.22
CA ILE A 35 -9.31 1.14 -9.88
C ILE A 35 -10.37 2.24 -9.96
N ASP A 36 -11.61 1.87 -10.28
CA ASP A 36 -12.76 2.76 -10.25
C ASP A 36 -13.15 3.17 -8.81
N ASP A 37 -14.05 4.14 -8.69
CA ASP A 37 -14.44 4.68 -7.37
C ASP A 37 -15.21 3.65 -6.54
N ASP A 38 -16.06 2.83 -7.17
CA ASP A 38 -16.80 1.76 -6.49
C ASP A 38 -15.86 0.67 -5.94
N GLY A 39 -14.87 0.26 -6.73
CA GLY A 39 -13.84 -0.68 -6.34
C GLY A 39 -12.95 -0.11 -5.25
N LEU A 40 -12.53 1.16 -5.36
CA LEU A 40 -11.77 1.85 -4.32
C LEU A 40 -12.55 1.88 -3.01
N LYS A 41 -13.86 2.18 -3.07
CA LYS A 41 -14.73 2.19 -1.90
C LYS A 41 -14.77 0.80 -1.25
N LYS A 42 -14.98 -0.26 -2.03
CA LYS A 42 -14.98 -1.65 -1.52
C LYS A 42 -13.65 -2.00 -0.84
N LEU A 43 -12.52 -1.63 -1.43
CA LEU A 43 -11.20 -1.88 -0.83
C LEU A 43 -11.03 -1.16 0.51
N LYS A 44 -11.50 0.08 0.62
CA LYS A 44 -11.47 0.85 1.87
C LYS A 44 -12.39 0.23 2.91
N ASP A 45 -13.64 -0.05 2.55
CA ASP A 45 -14.66 -0.62 3.44
C ASP A 45 -14.20 -1.98 4.00
N ASN A 46 -13.54 -2.80 3.18
CA ASN A 46 -13.05 -4.12 3.56
C ASN A 46 -11.65 -4.11 4.21
N GLY A 47 -11.02 -2.93 4.35
CA GLY A 47 -9.66 -2.82 4.89
C GLY A 47 -8.62 -3.60 4.08
N GLN A 48 -8.77 -3.64 2.76
CA GLN A 48 -7.91 -4.42 1.86
C GLN A 48 -6.67 -3.66 1.40
N ILE A 49 -6.54 -2.36 1.71
CA ILE A 49 -5.36 -1.55 1.41
C ILE A 49 -4.30 -1.79 2.49
N ILE A 50 -3.26 -2.54 2.16
CA ILE A 50 -2.23 -2.98 3.11
C ILE A 50 -1.07 -1.99 3.17
N PHE A 51 -0.59 -1.57 2.00
CA PHE A 51 0.52 -0.63 1.89
C PHE A 51 0.09 0.60 1.11
N GLN A 52 0.54 1.76 1.59
CA GLN A 52 0.43 3.01 0.86
C GLN A 52 1.77 3.72 0.77
N TYR A 53 1.96 4.41 -0.34
CA TYR A 53 3.04 5.34 -0.54
C TYR A 53 2.93 6.53 0.42
N ALA A 54 4.03 6.80 1.13
CA ALA A 54 4.07 7.82 2.17
C ALA A 54 5.40 8.59 2.13
N ASN A 55 5.43 9.78 2.71
CA ASN A 55 6.69 10.50 2.90
C ASN A 55 7.54 9.86 4.03
N ALA A 56 8.70 10.44 4.33
CA ALA A 56 9.59 9.93 5.38
C ALA A 56 8.98 9.96 6.79
N GLN A 57 7.94 10.77 7.00
CA GLN A 57 7.19 10.91 8.24
C GLN A 57 5.99 9.92 8.32
N GLY A 58 5.72 9.17 7.26
CA GLY A 58 4.59 8.23 7.19
C GLY A 58 3.25 8.90 6.89
N GLU A 59 3.29 10.11 6.33
CA GLU A 59 2.12 10.85 5.87
C GLU A 59 1.81 10.48 4.42
N ILE A 60 0.52 10.31 4.12
CA ILE A 60 0.04 9.95 2.79
C ILE A 60 -0.18 11.24 2.01
N VAL A 61 0.83 11.65 1.24
CA VAL A 61 0.83 12.87 0.42
C VAL A 61 1.01 12.51 -1.05
N GLU A 62 0.55 13.36 -1.97
CA GLU A 62 0.54 13.07 -3.40
C GLU A 62 1.97 12.97 -3.98
N GLU A 63 2.89 13.79 -3.49
CA GLU A 63 4.29 13.84 -3.90
C GLU A 63 5.06 12.57 -3.53
N ALA A 64 4.55 11.81 -2.55
CA ALA A 64 5.12 10.54 -2.18
C ALA A 64 4.80 9.45 -3.21
N ASN A 65 3.88 9.67 -4.15
CA ASN A 65 3.41 8.66 -5.10
C ASN A 65 4.23 8.67 -6.40
N PRO A 66 5.15 7.71 -6.62
CA PRO A 66 6.12 7.78 -7.71
C PRO A 66 5.52 7.44 -9.07
N ASN A 67 4.36 6.79 -9.09
CA ASN A 67 3.76 6.17 -10.27
C ASN A 67 2.31 6.59 -10.48
N GLY A 68 1.82 7.57 -9.70
CA GLY A 68 0.44 8.06 -9.80
C GLY A 68 -0.62 7.05 -9.36
N ALA A 69 -0.26 6.04 -8.55
CA ALA A 69 -1.19 5.02 -8.08
C ALA A 69 -2.41 5.64 -7.38
N ARG A 70 -3.61 5.15 -7.70
CA ARG A 70 -4.86 5.62 -7.10
C ARG A 70 -4.78 5.52 -5.57
N ALA A 71 -5.09 6.62 -4.89
CA ALA A 71 -5.08 6.71 -3.42
C ALA A 71 -3.75 6.28 -2.77
N ASN A 72 -2.63 6.50 -3.47
CA ASN A 72 -1.29 6.12 -3.02
C ASN A 72 -1.17 4.63 -2.71
N ILE A 73 -1.96 3.76 -3.36
CA ILE A 73 -1.96 2.32 -3.07
C ILE A 73 -0.68 1.68 -3.59
N ALA A 74 0.07 1.07 -2.68
CA ALA A 74 1.28 0.30 -2.96
C ALA A 74 1.03 -1.22 -2.81
N GLY A 75 -0.01 -1.64 -2.11
CA GLY A 75 -0.35 -3.05 -2.01
C GLY A 75 -1.71 -3.30 -1.39
N ILE A 76 -2.37 -4.34 -1.90
CA ILE A 76 -3.70 -4.78 -1.47
C ILE A 76 -3.73 -6.27 -1.18
N CYS A 77 -4.66 -6.72 -0.36
CA CYS A 77 -4.94 -8.13 -0.18
C CYS A 77 -6.29 -8.55 -0.76
N ASN A 78 -6.46 -9.85 -0.99
CA ASN A 78 -7.79 -10.40 -1.26
C ASN A 78 -8.71 -10.28 -0.02
N PRO A 79 -10.04 -10.45 -0.16
CA PRO A 79 -10.97 -10.29 0.96
C PRO A 79 -10.71 -11.24 2.14
N LYS A 80 -10.13 -12.42 1.87
CA LYS A 80 -9.74 -13.39 2.91
C LYS A 80 -8.43 -13.03 3.62
N GLY A 81 -7.69 -12.02 3.15
CA GLY A 81 -6.44 -11.56 3.75
C GLY A 81 -5.26 -12.54 3.64
N ASN A 82 -5.34 -13.55 2.79
CA ASN A 82 -4.31 -14.59 2.64
C ASN A 82 -3.52 -14.50 1.33
N ILE A 83 -3.90 -13.59 0.42
CA ILE A 83 -3.15 -13.27 -0.80
C ILE A 83 -2.86 -11.78 -0.77
N LEU A 84 -1.58 -11.42 -0.90
CA LEU A 84 -1.09 -10.04 -0.98
C LEU A 84 -0.53 -9.78 -2.38
N GLY A 85 -1.02 -8.73 -3.03
CA GLY A 85 -0.38 -8.13 -4.20
C GLY A 85 0.24 -6.79 -3.80
N MET A 86 1.52 -6.58 -4.09
CA MET A 86 2.19 -5.32 -3.78
C MET A 86 3.18 -4.91 -4.86
N MET A 87 3.40 -3.60 -4.94
CA MET A 87 4.41 -2.90 -5.71
C MET A 87 5.07 -1.89 -4.77
N PRO A 88 6.38 -1.91 -4.53
CA PRO A 88 7.48 -2.59 -5.24
C PRO A 88 7.77 -4.03 -4.80
N HIS A 89 8.64 -4.74 -5.53
CA HIS A 89 9.18 -6.04 -5.12
C HIS A 89 9.87 -5.90 -3.75
N PRO A 90 9.39 -6.57 -2.69
CA PRO A 90 9.98 -6.51 -1.35
C PRO A 90 11.33 -7.21 -1.25
#